data_AF-A7KGG9-F1
#
_entry.id   AF-A7KGG9-F1
#
_cell.length_a   1.000
_cell.length_b   1.000
_cell.length_c   1.000
_cell.angle_alpha   90.00
_cell.angle_beta   90.00
_cell.angle_gamma   90.00
#
_symmetry.space_group_name_H-M   'P 1'
#
loop_
_entity.id
_entity.type
_entity.pdbx_description
1 polymer ?
#
loop_
_entity_poly.entity_id
_entity_poly.type
_entity_poly.pdbx_seq_one_letter_code
_entity_poly.pdbx_strand_id
1 'polypeptide(L)'
;MIKNNELIHPFDVTSNESGKTYQLTPNSSKSVQPVALLRLSVFTPVGTKENRDRNFEVDASDELSCMEIARSEGYDDIKITGVKLSMSTDFKCWLGIIMAFSKYGFTSEKISLTFNEFAKMCGISSTNINKRTRARFKESLMNLASVVLAFSDSRSGRFTVTHLVQKAMIDPKSDTVELVGDPSMWELYRYDHKTLLSLQVLYILAKKEAAQSLYIYFEAMPAGTLFVNMKRLRERLLLTTPIRTQNQIIRKAMRELESIGYLDYQEVKKGRDIQFQIFKRSPKLALAKQG
;
A
#
# COMPACT_ATOMS: atom_id res chain seq x y z
N MET A 1 -13.96 -24.88 6.38
CA MET A 1 -13.15 -23.75 5.89
C MET A 1 -13.20 -23.78 4.37
N ILE A 2 -13.87 -22.81 3.77
CA ILE A 2 -13.86 -22.63 2.30
C ILE A 2 -12.44 -22.17 1.96
N LYS A 3 -11.77 -22.84 1.01
CA LYS A 3 -10.46 -22.41 0.51
C LYS A 3 -10.66 -21.07 -0.21
N ASN A 4 -9.80 -20.08 0.01
CA ASN A 4 -9.89 -18.75 -0.64
C ASN A 4 -9.92 -18.81 -2.19
N ASN A 5 -9.62 -19.98 -2.79
CA ASN A 5 -9.79 -20.27 -4.22
C ASN A 5 -11.25 -20.39 -4.71
N GLU A 6 -12.25 -20.42 -3.83
CA GLU A 6 -13.67 -20.48 -4.21
C GLU A 6 -14.36 -19.10 -4.23
N LEU A 7 -13.64 -18.02 -3.90
CA LEU A 7 -14.18 -16.66 -3.94
C LEU A 7 -14.26 -16.16 -5.39
N ILE A 8 -15.48 -15.85 -5.83
CA ILE A 8 -15.77 -15.40 -7.20
C ILE A 8 -15.12 -14.05 -7.48
N HIS A 9 -15.02 -13.18 -6.46
CA HIS A 9 -14.51 -11.83 -6.61
C HIS A 9 -13.32 -11.56 -5.66
N PRO A 10 -12.20 -10.95 -6.14
CA PRO A 10 -11.01 -10.72 -5.32
C PRO A 10 -11.27 -9.99 -3.99
N PHE A 11 -12.20 -9.05 -3.93
CA PHE A 11 -12.51 -8.32 -2.69
C PHE A 11 -13.57 -8.96 -1.80
N ASP A 12 -13.97 -10.20 -2.08
CA ASP A 12 -14.86 -10.93 -1.18
C ASP A 12 -14.13 -11.30 0.12
N VAL A 13 -14.86 -11.21 1.24
CA VAL A 13 -14.40 -11.59 2.57
C VAL A 13 -15.47 -12.44 3.23
N THR A 14 -15.07 -13.59 3.74
CA THR A 14 -15.94 -14.47 4.53
C THR A 14 -15.81 -14.13 6.00
N SER A 15 -16.91 -13.79 6.65
CA SER A 15 -16.95 -13.57 8.11
C SER A 15 -16.73 -14.89 8.85
N ASN A 16 -15.71 -14.94 9.71
CA ASN A 16 -15.45 -16.12 10.55
C ASN A 16 -16.58 -16.39 11.57
N GLU A 17 -17.31 -15.35 11.98
CA GLU A 17 -18.40 -15.45 12.97
C GLU A 17 -19.73 -15.91 12.35
N SER A 18 -20.05 -15.42 11.15
CA SER A 18 -21.36 -15.67 10.52
C SER A 18 -21.31 -16.64 9.34
N GLY A 19 -20.11 -16.97 8.83
CA GLY A 19 -19.92 -17.74 7.61
C GLY A 19 -20.38 -17.04 6.33
N LYS A 20 -20.90 -15.81 6.43
CA LYS A 20 -21.40 -15.04 5.28
C LYS A 20 -20.26 -14.36 4.55
N THR A 21 -20.28 -14.48 3.22
CA THR A 21 -19.40 -13.74 2.33
C THR A 21 -20.00 -12.37 2.02
N TYR A 22 -19.20 -11.32 2.11
CA TYR A 22 -19.55 -9.98 1.66
C TYR A 22 -18.39 -9.36 0.89
N GLN A 23 -18.69 -8.51 -0.08
CA GLN A 23 -17.70 -7.86 -0.91
C GLN A 23 -17.26 -6.53 -0.27
N LEU A 24 -15.95 -6.32 -0.15
CA LEU A 24 -15.41 -5.01 0.17
C LEU A 24 -15.40 -4.14 -1.10
N THR A 25 -16.07 -3.00 -1.08
CA THR A 25 -16.10 -2.08 -2.21
C THR A 25 -15.35 -0.79 -1.87
N PRO A 26 -14.26 -0.45 -2.59
CA PRO A 26 -13.60 0.84 -2.45
C PRO A 26 -14.56 1.95 -2.92
N ASN A 27 -14.41 3.13 -2.32
CA ASN A 27 -15.17 4.32 -2.69
C ASN A 27 -14.33 5.59 -2.43
N SER A 28 -14.94 6.76 -2.57
CA SER A 28 -14.24 8.04 -2.36
C SER A 28 -13.63 8.24 -0.97
N SER A 29 -14.05 7.45 0.03
CA SER A 29 -13.57 7.53 1.41
C SER A 29 -12.71 6.35 1.86
N LYS A 30 -12.72 5.24 1.11
CA LYS A 30 -12.06 3.98 1.51
C LYS A 30 -11.46 3.23 0.35
N SER A 31 -10.34 2.54 0.58
CA SER A 31 -9.71 1.66 -0.42
C SER A 31 -9.49 0.26 0.16
N VAL A 32 -9.69 -0.77 -0.66
CA VAL A 32 -9.30 -2.14 -0.31
C VAL A 32 -7.81 -2.28 -0.59
N GLN A 33 -7.04 -2.72 0.39
CA GLN A 33 -5.59 -2.89 0.25
C GLN A 33 -5.16 -4.25 0.80
N PRO A 34 -4.21 -4.94 0.14
CA PRO A 34 -3.61 -6.14 0.66
C PRO A 34 -2.64 -5.71 1.76
N VAL A 35 -2.79 -6.32 2.93
CA VAL A 35 -2.05 -6.00 4.13
C VAL A 35 -0.53 -6.15 3.93
N ALA A 36 -0.09 -7.12 3.12
CA ALA A 36 1.28 -7.38 2.73
C ALA A 36 1.96 -6.15 2.13
N LEU A 37 1.34 -5.52 1.12
CA LEU A 37 1.91 -4.32 0.49
C LEU A 37 1.99 -3.13 1.45
N LEU A 38 1.10 -3.07 2.45
CA LEU A 38 1.13 -2.01 3.46
C LEU A 38 2.18 -2.25 4.56
N ARG A 39 2.42 -3.53 4.91
CA ARG A 39 3.46 -3.96 5.86
C ARG A 39 4.86 -3.84 5.28
N LEU A 40 5.03 -4.26 4.04
CA LEU A 40 6.29 -4.15 3.31
C LEU A 40 6.61 -2.68 3.02
N SER A 41 7.90 -2.35 3.00
CA SER A 41 8.37 -0.99 2.77
C SER A 41 8.33 -0.58 1.29
N VAL A 42 7.29 -0.99 0.56
CA VAL A 42 7.08 -0.67 -0.86
C VAL A 42 6.72 0.81 -1.03
N PHE A 43 5.76 1.29 -0.24
CA PHE A 43 5.38 2.70 -0.17
C PHE A 43 6.04 3.36 1.04
N THR A 44 6.93 4.33 0.80
CA THR A 44 7.77 4.98 1.80
C THR A 44 7.79 6.50 1.64
N PRO A 45 8.31 7.25 2.63
CA PRO A 45 8.55 8.67 2.46
C PRO A 45 9.69 8.89 1.48
N VAL A 46 9.44 9.66 0.43
CA VAL A 46 10.45 10.03 -0.57
C VAL A 46 10.65 11.53 -0.55
N GLY A 47 11.88 11.97 -0.31
CA GLY A 47 12.22 13.39 -0.37
C GLY A 47 12.05 13.94 -1.79
N THR A 48 11.64 15.22 -1.93
CA THR A 48 11.52 15.89 -3.23
C THR A 48 12.82 15.98 -4.04
N LYS A 49 13.97 15.78 -3.39
CA LYS A 49 15.32 15.77 -3.98
C LYS A 49 16.04 14.44 -3.78
N GLU A 50 15.35 13.42 -3.30
CA GLU A 50 15.94 12.10 -3.12
C GLU A 50 16.10 11.43 -4.48
N ASN A 51 17.33 11.06 -4.83
CA ASN A 51 17.56 10.21 -6.00
C ASN A 51 16.94 8.84 -5.72
N ARG A 52 15.91 8.49 -6.49
CA ARG A 52 15.25 7.19 -6.41
C ARG A 52 16.09 6.18 -7.18
N ASP A 53 17.00 5.50 -6.47
CA ASP A 53 17.71 4.37 -7.05
C ASP A 53 16.69 3.27 -7.42
N ARG A 54 16.93 2.61 -8.56
CA ARG A 54 16.12 1.48 -9.07
C ARG A 54 16.55 0.13 -8.49
N ASN A 55 17.58 0.14 -7.65
CA ASN A 55 18.11 -1.04 -6.97
C ASN A 55 17.49 -1.24 -5.57
N PHE A 56 16.31 -0.66 -5.33
CA PHE A 56 15.62 -0.90 -4.07
C PHE A 56 15.18 -2.37 -4.04
N GLU A 57 15.46 -3.06 -2.93
CA GLU A 57 15.09 -4.45 -2.71
C GLU A 57 14.47 -4.60 -1.31
N VAL A 58 13.38 -5.35 -1.23
CA VAL A 58 12.72 -5.77 0.01
C VAL A 58 12.59 -7.29 -0.02
N ASP A 59 13.08 -7.94 1.03
CA ASP A 59 12.75 -9.33 1.31
C ASP A 59 11.28 -9.43 1.72
N ALA A 60 10.50 -10.16 0.92
CA ALA A 60 9.08 -10.35 1.08
C ALA A 60 8.73 -11.82 1.33
N SER A 61 9.71 -12.68 1.59
CA SER A 61 9.55 -14.14 1.72
C SER A 61 8.55 -14.48 2.82
N ASP A 62 8.71 -13.92 4.02
CA ASP A 62 7.78 -14.15 5.13
C ASP A 62 6.35 -13.70 4.79
N GLU A 63 6.23 -12.55 4.14
CA GLU A 63 4.95 -11.89 3.90
C GLU A 63 4.16 -12.51 2.74
N LEU A 64 4.85 -12.99 1.70
CA LEU A 64 4.26 -13.50 0.47
C LEU A 64 4.33 -15.03 0.33
N SER A 65 5.00 -15.73 1.25
CA SER A 65 5.08 -17.21 1.27
C SER A 65 3.71 -17.91 1.30
N CYS A 66 2.68 -17.23 1.78
CA CYS A 66 1.33 -17.77 1.86
C CYS A 66 0.57 -17.75 0.52
N MET A 67 1.11 -17.08 -0.50
CA MET A 67 0.52 -17.07 -1.84
C MET A 67 0.54 -18.48 -2.46
N GLU A 68 -0.52 -18.89 -3.12
CA GLU A 68 -0.65 -20.08 -3.96
C GLU A 68 0.50 -20.19 -4.95
N ILE A 69 0.85 -19.12 -5.69
CA ILE A 69 2.02 -19.16 -6.58
C ILE A 69 3.30 -19.56 -5.84
N ALA A 70 3.49 -19.10 -4.60
CA ALA A 70 4.63 -19.48 -3.76
C ALA A 70 4.51 -20.94 -3.26
N ARG A 71 3.34 -21.34 -2.79
CA ARG A 71 3.11 -22.66 -2.18
C ARG A 71 3.05 -23.80 -3.18
N SER A 72 2.41 -23.61 -4.33
CA SER A 72 2.26 -24.65 -5.35
C SER A 72 3.58 -24.96 -6.04
N GLU A 73 4.43 -23.94 -6.19
CA GLU A 73 5.70 -24.06 -6.90
C GLU A 73 6.90 -24.23 -5.97
N GLY A 74 6.73 -24.03 -4.65
CA GLY A 74 7.77 -24.24 -3.65
C GLY A 74 8.74 -23.07 -3.51
N TYR A 75 8.34 -21.85 -3.89
CA TYR A 75 9.17 -20.66 -3.78
C TYR A 75 9.43 -20.29 -2.31
N ASP A 76 10.71 -20.06 -1.98
CA ASP A 76 11.19 -19.78 -0.63
C ASP A 76 12.05 -18.50 -0.52
N ASP A 77 12.45 -17.92 -1.66
CA ASP A 77 13.09 -16.60 -1.75
C ASP A 77 12.21 -15.67 -2.59
N ILE A 78 11.52 -14.73 -1.92
CA ILE A 78 10.60 -13.78 -2.55
C ILE A 78 11.09 -12.36 -2.31
N LYS A 79 11.29 -11.61 -3.40
CA LYS A 79 11.85 -10.26 -3.36
C LYS A 79 10.97 -9.28 -4.11
N ILE A 80 10.88 -8.06 -3.58
CA ILE A 80 10.31 -6.93 -4.29
C ILE A 80 11.44 -5.98 -4.67
N THR A 81 11.62 -5.74 -5.96
CA THR A 81 12.66 -4.85 -6.49
C THR A 81 12.07 -3.70 -7.29
N GLY A 82 12.82 -2.60 -7.46
CA GLY A 82 12.43 -1.46 -8.30
C GLY A 82 12.79 -0.12 -7.69
N VAL A 83 11.92 0.88 -7.84
CA VAL A 83 12.07 2.18 -7.17
C VAL A 83 11.25 2.24 -5.87
N LYS A 84 11.69 3.07 -4.92
CA LYS A 84 10.84 3.46 -3.77
C LYS A 84 9.62 4.23 -4.27
N LEU A 85 8.43 3.80 -3.84
CA LEU A 85 7.17 4.47 -4.18
C LEU A 85 6.81 5.50 -3.11
N SER A 86 6.56 6.74 -3.53
CA SER A 86 6.18 7.84 -2.63
C SER A 86 4.73 7.77 -2.16
N MET A 87 4.48 8.21 -0.93
CA MET A 87 3.11 8.30 -0.41
C MET A 87 2.27 9.39 -1.08
N SER A 88 2.88 10.53 -1.45
CA SER A 88 2.12 11.67 -1.96
C SER A 88 1.65 11.52 -3.40
N THR A 89 2.33 10.70 -4.21
CA THR A 89 2.06 10.57 -5.65
C THR A 89 1.82 9.12 -6.07
N ASP A 90 2.77 8.23 -5.83
CA ASP A 90 2.73 6.86 -6.34
C ASP A 90 1.65 6.05 -5.62
N PHE A 91 1.54 6.17 -4.30
CA PHE A 91 0.45 5.53 -3.55
C PHE A 91 -0.94 6.04 -3.96
N LYS A 92 -1.09 7.34 -4.27
CA LYS A 92 -2.37 7.86 -4.78
C LYS A 92 -2.73 7.31 -6.16
N CYS A 93 -1.72 7.17 -7.02
CA CYS A 93 -1.89 6.53 -8.32
C CYS A 93 -2.30 5.06 -8.15
N TRP A 94 -1.65 4.35 -7.22
CA TRP A 94 -2.02 2.98 -6.85
C TRP A 94 -3.47 2.88 -6.35
N LEU A 95 -3.90 3.76 -5.45
CA LEU A 95 -5.30 3.81 -4.99
C LEU A 95 -6.29 3.97 -6.15
N GLY A 96 -5.96 4.80 -7.14
CA GLY A 96 -6.78 4.97 -8.34
C GLY A 96 -6.81 3.74 -9.25
N ILE A 97 -5.69 3.03 -9.39
CA ILE A 97 -5.62 1.75 -10.12
C ILE A 97 -6.55 0.73 -9.46
N ILE A 98 -6.47 0.59 -8.13
CA ILE A 98 -7.32 -0.35 -7.39
C ILE A 98 -8.80 0.02 -7.50
N MET A 99 -9.13 1.31 -7.44
CA MET A 99 -10.50 1.78 -7.69
C MET A 99 -10.97 1.42 -9.11
N ALA A 100 -10.11 1.60 -10.12
CA ALA A 100 -10.46 1.35 -11.50
C ALA A 100 -10.66 -0.15 -11.77
N PHE A 101 -9.77 -1.01 -11.28
CA PHE A 101 -9.96 -2.46 -11.36
C PHE A 101 -11.14 -2.95 -10.52
N SER A 102 -11.43 -2.32 -9.38
CA SER A 102 -12.65 -2.61 -8.64
C SER A 102 -13.93 -2.23 -9.38
N LYS A 103 -13.86 -1.32 -10.35
CA LYS A 103 -15.02 -0.88 -11.12
C LYS A 103 -15.15 -1.66 -12.43
N TYR A 104 -14.03 -2.01 -13.05
CA TYR A 104 -13.98 -2.49 -14.44
C TYR A 104 -13.27 -3.84 -14.62
N GLY A 105 -12.49 -4.29 -13.63
CA GLY A 105 -11.47 -5.33 -13.77
C GLY A 105 -11.91 -6.78 -13.59
N PHE A 106 -13.20 -7.06 -13.37
CA PHE A 106 -13.65 -8.44 -13.08
C PHE A 106 -13.71 -9.34 -14.30
N THR A 107 -13.86 -8.76 -15.49
CA THR A 107 -14.00 -9.52 -16.74
C THR A 107 -12.75 -9.43 -17.61
N SER A 108 -11.76 -8.63 -17.23
CA SER A 108 -10.52 -8.47 -17.99
C SER A 108 -9.38 -8.00 -17.09
N GLU A 109 -8.20 -8.56 -17.33
CA GLU A 109 -6.92 -8.07 -16.81
C GLU A 109 -6.56 -6.67 -17.33
N LYS A 110 -7.25 -6.21 -18.38
CA LYS A 110 -7.08 -4.90 -19.02
C LYS A 110 -8.30 -4.03 -18.79
N ILE A 111 -8.06 -2.80 -18.34
CA ILE A 111 -9.07 -1.76 -18.19
C ILE A 111 -8.71 -0.55 -19.05
N SER A 112 -9.74 0.15 -19.57
CA SER A 112 -9.58 1.40 -20.31
C SER A 112 -10.61 2.41 -19.82
N LEU A 113 -10.16 3.64 -19.54
CA LEU A 113 -10.97 4.73 -19.01
C LEU A 113 -10.39 6.08 -19.43
N THR A 114 -11.16 7.15 -19.26
CA THR A 114 -10.64 8.51 -19.54
C THR A 114 -9.60 8.92 -18.51
N PHE A 115 -8.66 9.78 -18.90
CA PHE A 115 -7.68 10.33 -17.95
C PHE A 115 -8.37 11.12 -16.82
N ASN A 116 -9.44 11.86 -17.13
CA ASN A 116 -10.20 12.61 -16.13
C ASN A 116 -10.80 11.69 -15.07
N GLU A 117 -11.41 10.59 -15.50
CA GLU A 117 -11.95 9.59 -14.58
C GLU A 117 -10.85 8.94 -13.73
N PHE A 118 -9.73 8.53 -14.36
CA PHE A 118 -8.60 7.97 -13.63
C PHE A 118 -8.04 8.95 -12.59
N ALA A 119 -7.85 10.21 -12.95
CA ALA A 119 -7.36 11.24 -12.04
C ALA A 119 -8.30 11.46 -10.84
N LYS A 120 -9.62 11.42 -11.06
CA LYS A 120 -10.61 11.46 -9.97
C LYS A 120 -10.49 10.25 -9.04
N MET A 121 -10.30 9.06 -9.58
CA MET A 121 -10.07 7.83 -8.80
C MET A 121 -8.79 7.90 -7.97
N CYS A 122 -7.76 8.57 -8.47
CA CYS A 122 -6.54 8.89 -7.72
C CYS A 122 -6.70 10.01 -6.67
N GLY A 123 -7.93 10.52 -6.45
CA GLY A 123 -8.23 11.57 -5.49
C GLY A 123 -7.85 12.99 -5.94
N ILE A 124 -7.77 13.24 -7.25
CA ILE A 124 -7.51 14.58 -7.80
C ILE A 124 -8.82 15.26 -8.19
N SER A 125 -9.05 16.47 -7.69
CA SER A 125 -10.20 17.28 -8.11
C SER A 125 -10.10 17.67 -9.58
N SER A 126 -11.23 17.77 -10.27
CA SER A 126 -11.25 18.13 -11.70
C SER A 126 -10.56 19.47 -12.00
N THR A 127 -10.63 20.43 -11.09
CA THR A 127 -9.94 21.73 -11.18
C THR A 127 -8.41 21.63 -11.18
N ASN A 128 -7.86 20.53 -10.66
CA ASN A 128 -6.42 20.29 -10.58
C ASN A 128 -5.90 19.37 -11.70
N ILE A 129 -6.75 19.00 -12.66
CA ILE A 129 -6.36 18.18 -13.80
C ILE A 129 -5.77 19.10 -14.88
N ASN A 130 -4.44 19.10 -14.97
CA ASN A 130 -3.68 19.93 -15.90
C ASN A 130 -2.45 19.17 -16.41
N LYS A 131 -1.64 19.82 -17.26
CA LYS A 131 -0.41 19.23 -17.84
C LYS A 131 0.56 18.71 -16.78
N ARG A 132 0.69 19.42 -15.63
CA ARG A 132 1.56 19.00 -14.53
C ARG A 132 1.04 17.71 -13.86
N THR A 133 -0.25 17.62 -13.61
CA THR A 133 -0.88 16.41 -13.05
C THR A 133 -0.73 15.22 -14.01
N ARG A 134 -0.89 15.43 -15.32
CA ARG A 134 -0.63 14.41 -16.35
C ARG A 134 0.81 13.90 -16.35
N ALA A 135 1.79 14.81 -16.32
CA ALA A 135 3.20 14.45 -16.25
C ALA A 135 3.51 13.64 -14.97
N ARG A 136 2.96 14.06 -13.83
CA ARG A 136 3.13 13.36 -12.55
C ARG A 136 2.56 11.95 -12.57
N PHE A 137 1.38 11.74 -13.14
CA PHE A 137 0.83 10.37 -13.26
C PHE A 137 1.59 9.50 -14.26
N LYS A 138 2.15 10.08 -15.33
CA LYS A 138 3.07 9.35 -16.21
C LYS A 138 4.29 8.83 -15.43
N GLU A 139 4.88 9.67 -14.60
CA GLU A 139 6.01 9.27 -13.73
C GLU A 139 5.59 8.21 -12.72
N SER A 140 4.44 8.38 -12.03
CA SER A 140 3.97 7.39 -11.07
C SER A 140 3.62 6.03 -11.70
N LEU A 141 3.04 6.01 -12.90
CA LEU A 141 2.78 4.76 -13.61
C LEU A 141 4.07 4.06 -14.03
N MET A 142 5.09 4.83 -14.45
CA MET A 142 6.42 4.29 -14.73
C MET A 142 7.05 3.68 -13.46
N ASN A 143 6.96 4.38 -12.32
CA ASN A 143 7.48 3.90 -11.05
C ASN A 143 6.77 2.62 -10.61
N LEU A 144 5.44 2.58 -10.67
CA LEU A 144 4.63 1.42 -10.32
C LEU A 144 4.94 0.21 -11.21
N ALA A 145 5.09 0.42 -12.53
CA ALA A 145 5.44 -0.65 -13.46
C ALA A 145 6.88 -1.17 -13.26
N SER A 146 7.77 -0.36 -12.70
CA SER A 146 9.14 -0.78 -12.37
C SER A 146 9.24 -1.67 -11.13
N VAL A 147 8.17 -1.79 -10.34
CA VAL A 147 8.16 -2.67 -9.16
C VAL A 147 7.91 -4.10 -9.60
N VAL A 148 8.92 -4.95 -9.41
CA VAL A 148 8.94 -6.37 -9.76
C VAL A 148 8.82 -7.20 -8.48
N LEU A 149 7.97 -8.21 -8.51
CA LEU A 149 7.93 -9.28 -7.51
C LEU A 149 8.62 -10.49 -8.13
N ALA A 150 9.73 -10.91 -7.55
CA ALA A 150 10.54 -12.04 -7.99
C ALA A 150 10.38 -13.20 -7.01
N PHE A 151 10.10 -14.39 -7.53
CA PHE A 151 9.91 -15.61 -6.79
C PHE A 151 10.94 -16.64 -7.25
N SER A 152 11.76 -17.12 -6.32
CA SER A 152 12.82 -18.10 -6.58
C SER A 152 12.63 -19.31 -5.68
N ASP A 153 12.87 -20.50 -6.23
CA ASP A 153 12.98 -21.75 -5.47
C ASP A 153 14.47 -22.07 -5.34
N SER A 154 14.98 -21.96 -4.12
CA SER A 154 16.39 -22.15 -3.81
C SER A 154 16.91 -23.56 -4.13
N ARG A 155 16.02 -24.56 -4.25
CA ARG A 155 16.35 -25.97 -4.47
C ARG A 155 16.29 -26.35 -5.93
N SER A 156 15.23 -25.98 -6.63
CA SER A 156 15.06 -26.34 -8.05
C SER A 156 15.66 -25.32 -9.01
N GLY A 157 15.95 -24.10 -8.55
CA GLY A 157 16.39 -23.00 -9.39
C GLY A 157 15.28 -22.40 -10.25
N ARG A 158 14.01 -22.81 -10.04
CA ARG A 158 12.86 -22.21 -10.72
C ARG A 158 12.73 -20.75 -10.32
N PHE A 159 12.38 -19.92 -11.29
CA PHE A 159 12.31 -18.47 -11.15
C PHE A 159 11.13 -17.92 -11.93
N THR A 160 10.32 -17.07 -11.27
CA THR A 160 9.20 -16.36 -11.88
C THR A 160 9.21 -14.90 -11.43
N VAL A 161 8.80 -14.00 -12.33
CA VAL A 161 8.64 -12.58 -12.03
C VAL A 161 7.27 -12.09 -12.46
N THR A 162 6.71 -11.18 -11.67
CA THR A 162 5.52 -10.40 -12.01
C THR A 162 5.72 -8.94 -11.60
N HIS A 163 4.78 -8.07 -11.95
CA HIS A 163 4.85 -6.63 -11.71
C HIS A 163 3.65 -6.16 -10.90
N LEU A 164 3.85 -5.09 -10.11
CA LEU A 164 2.74 -4.43 -9.42
C LEU A 164 1.72 -3.84 -10.41
N VAL A 165 2.20 -3.33 -11.55
CA VAL A 165 1.41 -2.92 -12.71
C VAL A 165 2.10 -3.46 -13.95
N GLN A 166 1.48 -4.38 -14.67
CA GLN A 166 2.11 -5.05 -15.81
C GLN A 166 2.26 -4.14 -17.02
N LYS A 167 1.25 -3.30 -17.30
CA LYS A 167 1.31 -2.28 -18.36
C LYS A 167 0.46 -1.08 -17.98
N ALA A 168 0.94 0.09 -18.36
CA ALA A 168 0.16 1.31 -18.34
C ALA A 168 0.42 2.13 -19.60
N MET A 169 -0.64 2.65 -20.22
CA MET A 169 -0.58 3.52 -21.39
C MET A 169 -1.44 4.75 -21.14
N ILE A 170 -0.91 5.93 -21.47
CA ILE A 170 -1.69 7.17 -21.52
C ILE A 170 -1.64 7.65 -22.97
N ASP A 171 -2.79 7.77 -23.62
CA ASP A 171 -2.91 8.39 -24.94
C ASP A 171 -3.52 9.80 -24.81
N PRO A 172 -2.71 10.87 -24.99
CA PRO A 172 -3.21 12.24 -24.95
C PRO A 172 -4.17 12.59 -26.08
N LYS A 173 -4.12 11.88 -27.23
CA LYS A 173 -4.98 12.18 -28.38
C LYS A 173 -6.41 11.72 -28.16
N SER A 174 -6.58 10.50 -27.64
CA SER A 174 -7.89 9.94 -27.31
C SER A 174 -8.35 10.25 -25.87
N ASP A 175 -7.51 10.90 -25.06
CA ASP A 175 -7.69 11.13 -23.62
C ASP A 175 -7.94 9.84 -22.80
N THR A 176 -7.29 8.75 -23.20
CA THR A 176 -7.47 7.44 -22.57
C THR A 176 -6.28 7.03 -21.71
N VAL A 177 -6.59 6.25 -20.68
CA VAL A 177 -5.65 5.51 -19.85
C VAL A 177 -6.00 4.04 -19.97
N GLU A 178 -5.03 3.23 -20.35
CA GLU A 178 -5.14 1.76 -20.33
C GLU A 178 -4.23 1.24 -19.23
N LEU A 179 -4.75 0.34 -18.40
CA LEU A 179 -4.00 -0.35 -17.35
C LEU A 179 -4.17 -1.86 -17.55
N VAL A 180 -3.08 -2.61 -17.41
CA VAL A 180 -3.08 -4.07 -17.40
C VAL A 180 -2.45 -4.53 -16.09
N GLY A 181 -3.20 -5.32 -15.34
CA GLY A 181 -2.75 -5.97 -14.12
C GLY A 181 -2.43 -7.43 -14.40
N ASP A 182 -1.56 -8.02 -13.60
CA ASP A 182 -1.32 -9.46 -13.66
C ASP A 182 -2.42 -10.20 -12.88
N PRO A 183 -3.14 -11.17 -13.48
CA PRO A 183 -4.15 -11.94 -12.78
C PRO A 183 -3.65 -12.69 -11.54
N SER A 184 -2.38 -13.11 -11.53
CA SER A 184 -1.75 -13.73 -10.35
C SER A 184 -1.66 -12.75 -9.18
N MET A 185 -1.60 -11.44 -9.44
CA MET A 185 -1.57 -10.42 -8.39
C MET A 185 -2.95 -10.18 -7.74
N TRP A 186 -4.04 -10.63 -8.36
CA TRP A 186 -5.34 -10.72 -7.66
C TRP A 186 -5.27 -11.64 -6.46
N GLU A 187 -4.28 -12.52 -6.42
CA GLU A 187 -4.07 -13.43 -5.32
C GLU A 187 -3.64 -12.72 -4.03
N LEU A 188 -2.83 -11.64 -4.13
CA LEU A 188 -2.58 -10.73 -2.99
C LEU A 188 -3.89 -10.20 -2.42
N TYR A 189 -4.83 -9.92 -3.31
CA TYR A 189 -6.16 -9.49 -2.93
C TYR A 189 -7.08 -10.64 -2.55
N ARG A 190 -6.75 -11.93 -2.70
CA ARG A 190 -7.64 -13.05 -2.32
C ARG A 190 -7.19 -13.74 -1.03
N TYR A 191 -5.89 -13.95 -0.87
CA TYR A 191 -5.34 -14.77 0.21
C TYR A 191 -4.84 -13.99 1.41
N ASP A 192 -4.22 -12.84 1.18
CA ASP A 192 -3.80 -12.00 2.29
C ASP A 192 -5.04 -11.39 2.97
N HIS A 193 -4.87 -11.09 4.26
CA HIS A 193 -5.83 -10.26 4.97
C HIS A 193 -5.97 -8.94 4.20
N LYS A 194 -7.20 -8.49 4.01
CA LYS A 194 -7.48 -7.22 3.32
C LYS A 194 -7.93 -6.24 4.37
N THR A 195 -7.43 -5.03 4.27
CA THR A 195 -7.90 -3.93 5.11
C THR A 195 -8.66 -2.92 4.26
N LEU A 196 -9.70 -2.36 4.85
CA LEU A 196 -10.45 -1.27 4.26
C LEU A 196 -9.87 0.05 4.78
N LEU A 197 -8.84 0.53 4.08
CA LEU A 197 -8.03 1.69 4.45
C LEU A 197 -8.84 2.98 4.33
N SER A 198 -8.82 3.82 5.37
CA SER A 198 -9.48 5.13 5.38
C SER A 198 -8.68 6.18 4.61
N LEU A 199 -9.27 6.72 3.54
CA LEU A 199 -8.64 7.77 2.74
C LEU A 199 -8.70 9.13 3.43
N GLN A 200 -9.60 9.32 4.38
CA GLN A 200 -9.72 10.55 5.17
C GLN A 200 -8.45 10.82 5.98
N VAL A 201 -7.87 9.79 6.60
CA VAL A 201 -6.62 9.91 7.35
C VAL A 201 -5.48 10.37 6.45
N LEU A 202 -5.36 9.75 5.26
CA LEU A 202 -4.36 10.13 4.26
C LEU A 202 -4.53 11.56 3.77
N TYR A 203 -5.77 12.04 3.63
CA TYR A 203 -6.07 13.41 3.26
C TYR A 203 -5.62 14.42 4.33
N ILE A 204 -5.94 14.17 5.60
CA ILE A 204 -5.53 15.03 6.72
C ILE A 204 -4.00 15.05 6.86
N LEU A 205 -3.34 13.92 6.61
CA LEU A 205 -1.89 13.78 6.61
C LEU A 205 -1.23 14.21 5.28
N ALA A 206 -1.92 14.97 4.42
CA ALA A 206 -1.35 15.41 3.16
C ALA A 206 0.02 16.08 3.35
N LYS A 207 1.00 15.66 2.54
CA LYS A 207 2.41 16.10 2.58
C LYS A 207 3.21 15.63 3.80
N LYS A 208 2.61 14.88 4.73
CA LYS A 208 3.29 14.26 5.88
C LYS A 208 3.61 12.80 5.57
N GLU A 209 4.48 12.54 4.60
CA GLU A 209 4.69 11.18 4.07
C GLU A 209 5.12 10.17 5.14
N ALA A 210 5.97 10.57 6.10
CA ALA A 210 6.34 9.70 7.22
C ALA A 210 5.11 9.27 8.05
N ALA A 211 4.21 10.20 8.38
CA ALA A 211 2.98 9.86 9.08
C ALA A 211 2.03 9.02 8.22
N GLN A 212 1.94 9.29 6.92
CA GLN A 212 1.14 8.48 5.99
C GLN A 212 1.67 7.03 5.90
N SER A 213 3.00 6.85 5.79
CA SER A 213 3.62 5.52 5.77
C SER A 213 3.41 4.76 7.07
N LEU A 214 3.53 5.43 8.23
CA LEU A 214 3.25 4.80 9.52
C LEU A 214 1.75 4.48 9.69
N TYR A 215 0.86 5.35 9.21
CA TYR A 215 -0.58 5.09 9.21
C TYR A 215 -0.92 3.79 8.49
N ILE A 216 -0.50 3.65 7.23
CA ILE A 216 -0.82 2.44 6.45
C ILE A 216 -0.18 1.18 7.06
N TYR A 217 1.01 1.32 7.66
CA TYR A 217 1.66 0.23 8.37
C TYR A 217 0.84 -0.25 9.56
N PHE A 218 0.34 0.68 10.39
CA PHE A 218 -0.46 0.34 11.56
C PHE A 218 -1.86 -0.18 11.22
N GLU A 219 -2.45 0.24 10.11
CA GLU A 219 -3.70 -0.34 9.57
C GLU A 219 -3.54 -1.79 9.10
N ALA A 220 -2.31 -2.18 8.79
CA ALA A 220 -1.93 -3.52 8.34
C ALA A 220 -1.51 -4.45 9.51
N MET A 221 -1.45 -3.92 10.73
CA MET A 221 -1.12 -4.70 11.93
C MET A 221 -2.36 -5.34 12.55
N PRO A 222 -2.23 -6.53 13.17
CA PRO A 222 -3.31 -7.20 13.90
C PRO A 222 -3.98 -6.28 14.92
N ALA A 223 -5.26 -6.47 15.22
CA ALA A 223 -5.99 -5.69 16.23
C ALA A 223 -5.38 -5.83 17.64
N GLY A 224 -5.71 -4.89 18.53
CA GLY A 224 -5.21 -4.86 19.90
C GLY A 224 -3.96 -4.00 20.09
N THR A 225 -3.35 -4.14 21.28
CA THR A 225 -2.17 -3.37 21.69
C THR A 225 -0.95 -3.81 20.91
N LEU A 226 -0.21 -2.86 20.34
CA LEU A 226 1.02 -3.13 19.61
C LEU A 226 2.24 -2.61 20.38
N PHE A 227 3.31 -3.38 20.33
CA PHE A 227 4.60 -3.00 20.89
C PHE A 227 5.62 -2.91 19.76
N VAL A 228 5.98 -1.69 19.36
CA VAL A 228 6.82 -1.48 18.18
C VAL A 228 8.08 -0.72 18.55
N ASN A 229 9.23 -1.34 18.29
CA ASN A 229 10.52 -0.72 18.58
C ASN A 229 10.87 0.35 17.54
N MET A 230 11.62 1.37 17.94
CA MET A 230 12.12 2.43 17.04
C MET A 230 12.85 1.87 15.82
N LYS A 231 13.62 0.78 16.00
CA LYS A 231 14.31 0.09 14.90
C LYS A 231 13.34 -0.38 13.81
N ARG A 232 12.22 -1.02 14.20
CA ARG A 232 11.18 -1.49 13.28
C ARG A 232 10.55 -0.34 12.49
N LEU A 233 10.32 0.80 13.14
CA LEU A 233 9.79 1.99 12.46
C LEU A 233 10.80 2.62 11.49
N ARG A 234 12.11 2.56 11.79
CA ARG A 234 13.17 2.96 10.84
C ARG A 234 13.19 2.04 9.62
N GLU A 235 13.15 0.73 9.84
CA GLU A 235 13.07 -0.29 8.77
C GLU A 235 11.80 -0.10 7.92
N ARG A 236 10.69 0.35 8.52
CA ARG A 236 9.47 0.66 7.77
C ARG A 236 9.57 1.92 6.91
N LEU A 237 10.22 2.97 7.42
CA LEU A 237 10.31 4.25 6.71
C LEU A 237 11.47 4.29 5.70
N LEU A 238 12.50 3.47 5.88
CA LEU A 238 13.67 3.37 4.97
C LEU A 238 14.28 4.72 4.57
N LEU A 239 14.35 5.64 5.53
CA LEU A 239 14.93 6.95 5.32
C LEU A 239 16.45 6.83 5.15
N THR A 240 17.02 7.59 4.22
CA THR A 240 18.47 7.64 3.98
C THR A 240 19.21 8.62 4.90
N THR A 241 18.47 9.43 5.67
CA THR A 241 19.02 10.40 6.62
C THR A 241 19.70 9.73 7.82
N PRO A 242 20.58 10.42 8.58
CA PRO A 242 21.20 9.87 9.78
C PRO A 242 20.18 9.37 10.82
N ILE A 243 20.52 8.31 11.56
CA ILE A 243 19.63 7.63 12.53
C ILE A 243 18.99 8.61 13.52
N ARG A 244 19.74 9.61 14.01
CA ARG A 244 19.21 10.64 14.92
C ARG A 244 18.05 11.41 14.29
N THR A 245 18.20 11.81 13.03
CA THR A 245 17.17 12.52 12.24
C THR A 245 15.99 11.59 11.97
N GLN A 246 16.24 10.32 11.61
CA GLN A 246 15.15 9.34 11.44
C GLN A 246 14.31 9.19 12.71
N ASN A 247 14.95 9.07 13.87
CA ASN A 247 14.24 8.96 15.16
C ASN A 247 13.39 10.21 15.44
N GLN A 248 13.86 11.41 15.08
CA GLN A 248 13.09 12.64 15.21
C GLN A 248 11.89 12.67 14.25
N ILE A 249 12.09 12.23 13.00
CA ILE A 249 11.02 12.12 12.00
C ILE A 249 9.95 11.13 12.47
N ILE A 250 10.35 9.96 12.99
CA ILE A 250 9.42 8.95 13.53
C ILE A 250 8.60 9.53 14.69
N ARG A 251 9.25 10.16 15.67
CA ARG A 251 8.52 10.79 16.79
C ARG A 251 7.57 11.90 16.34
N LYS A 252 7.95 12.67 15.32
CA LYS A 252 7.07 13.67 14.72
C LYS A 252 5.86 13.00 14.07
N ALA A 253 6.07 11.95 13.27
CA ALA A 253 5.02 11.20 12.62
C ALA A 253 4.06 10.54 13.62
N MET A 254 4.57 9.94 14.70
CA MET A 254 3.74 9.37 15.78
C MET A 254 2.86 10.44 16.44
N ARG A 255 3.43 11.60 16.77
CA ARG A 255 2.66 12.75 17.30
C ARG A 255 1.63 13.30 16.31
N GLU A 256 1.94 13.32 15.02
CA GLU A 256 0.97 13.72 13.99
C GLU A 256 -0.22 12.75 13.96
N LEU A 257 0.02 11.45 14.08
CA LEU A 257 -1.03 10.43 14.14
C LEU A 257 -1.88 10.51 15.43
N GLU A 258 -1.26 10.79 16.57
CA GLU A 258 -1.99 11.06 17.81
C GLU A 258 -2.81 12.36 17.73
N SER A 259 -2.24 13.44 17.18
CA SER A 259 -2.90 14.74 17.10
C SER A 259 -4.18 14.75 16.26
N ILE A 260 -4.27 13.87 15.26
CA ILE A 260 -5.46 13.71 14.43
C ILE A 260 -6.47 12.73 15.05
N GLY A 261 -6.17 12.17 16.22
CA GLY A 261 -7.00 11.19 16.92
C GLY A 261 -6.93 9.78 16.33
N TYR A 262 -5.90 9.47 15.51
CA TYR A 262 -5.72 8.12 14.97
C TYR A 262 -5.09 7.17 16.01
N LEU A 263 -4.02 7.59 16.68
CA LEU A 263 -3.33 6.78 17.70
C LEU A 263 -3.59 7.27 19.12
N ASP A 264 -3.64 6.31 20.04
CA ASP A 264 -3.34 6.50 21.46
C ASP A 264 -2.11 5.62 21.76
N TYR A 265 -1.01 6.24 22.19
CA TYR A 265 0.24 5.54 22.39
C TYR A 265 1.10 6.15 23.50
N GLN A 266 2.06 5.37 23.99
CA GLN A 266 3.12 5.82 24.87
C GLN A 266 4.50 5.49 24.30
N GLU A 267 5.46 6.41 24.43
CA GLU A 267 6.89 6.12 24.19
C GLU A 267 7.54 5.70 25.51
N VAL A 268 8.12 4.49 25.54
CA VAL A 268 8.79 3.92 26.71
C VAL A 268 10.23 3.57 26.36
N LYS A 269 11.15 3.92 27.24
CA LYS A 269 12.55 3.50 27.14
C LYS A 269 12.71 2.12 27.80
N LYS A 270 13.17 1.13 27.04
CA LYS A 270 13.51 -0.22 27.51
C LYS A 270 15.01 -0.44 27.36
N GLY A 271 15.75 -0.22 28.43
CA GLY A 271 17.22 -0.27 28.40
C GLY A 271 17.81 0.79 27.47
N ARG A 272 18.50 0.36 26.41
CA ARG A 272 19.06 1.24 25.37
C ARG A 272 18.08 1.51 24.22
N ASP A 273 16.97 0.77 24.16
CA ASP A 273 16.00 0.87 23.09
C ASP A 273 14.79 1.73 23.47
N ILE A 274 14.12 2.24 22.43
CA ILE A 274 12.87 2.97 22.53
C ILE A 274 11.78 2.10 21.91
N GLN A 275 10.68 1.95 22.64
CA GLN A 275 9.49 1.21 22.24
C GLN A 275 8.27 2.12 22.28
N PHE A 276 7.45 2.06 21.25
CA PHE A 276 6.12 2.66 21.21
C PHE A 276 5.09 1.59 21.56
N GLN A 277 4.30 1.85 22.61
CA GLN A 277 3.16 1.02 23.02
C GLN A 277 1.91 1.67 22.50
N ILE A 278 1.27 1.09 21.49
CA ILE A 278 0.08 1.63 20.83
C ILE A 278 -1.14 0.93 21.43
N PHE A 279 -1.92 1.64 22.22
CA PHE A 279 -3.08 1.10 22.92
C PHE A 279 -4.32 1.10 22.03
N LYS A 280 -4.47 2.11 21.16
CA LYS A 280 -5.64 2.26 20.28
C LYS A 280 -5.26 2.78 18.90
N ARG A 281 -5.96 2.27 17.89
CA ARG A 281 -6.00 2.77 16.51
C ARG A 281 -7.44 3.09 16.14
N SER A 282 -7.69 4.30 15.64
CA SER A 282 -9.04 4.80 15.33
C SER A 282 -9.14 5.17 13.84
N PRO A 283 -9.35 4.20 12.93
CA PRO A 283 -9.31 4.42 11.48
C PRO A 283 -10.41 5.34 10.92
N LYS A 284 -11.53 5.46 11.64
CA LYS A 284 -12.60 6.42 11.32
C LYS A 284 -12.30 7.84 11.84
N LEU A 285 -11.19 7.98 12.56
CA LEU A 285 -10.88 9.08 13.48
C LEU A 285 -11.96 9.16 14.56
N ALA A 286 -11.57 9.34 15.83
CA ALA A 286 -12.58 9.78 16.78
C ALA A 286 -13.16 11.08 16.21
N LEU A 287 -14.48 11.21 16.09
CA LEU A 287 -15.12 12.51 15.91
C LEU A 287 -14.51 13.40 16.98
N ALA A 288 -13.59 14.28 16.59
CA ALA A 288 -13.07 15.30 17.48
C ALA A 288 -14.34 16.00 17.97
N LYS A 289 -14.59 15.92 19.28
CA LYS A 289 -15.64 16.72 19.91
C LYS A 289 -15.38 18.15 19.45
N GLN A 290 -16.21 18.63 18.53
CA GLN A 290 -16.27 20.04 18.21
C GLN A 290 -16.72 20.70 19.50
N GLY A 291 -15.76 21.25 20.24
CA GLY A 291 -16.01 22.27 21.24
C GLY A 291 -16.14 23.61 20.56
#